data_AF-A0A954VAR7-F1
#
_entry.id   AF-A0A954VAR7-F1
#
_cell.length_a   1.000
_cell.length_b   1.000
_cell.length_c   1.000
_cell.angle_alpha   90.00
_cell.angle_beta   90.00
_cell.angle_gamma   90.00
#
_symmetry.space_group_name_H-M   'P 1'
#
loop_
_entity.id
_entity.type
_entity.pdbx_description
1 polymer ?
#
loop_
_entity_poly.entity_id
_entity_poly.type
_entity_poly.pdbx_seq_one_letter_code
_entity_poly.pdbx_strand_id
1 'polypeptide(L)'
;MTKRAAVLSSIFRHPCNAHALALVANLVAMWISIHLASVVLAATPLSNVVSFRRVEAESNKAYWLTENQGPWMIFAASFAGPGSEREAAELVLELRKRFRLAAYMHKQHYDYTQNVEGKGFTPTGERKLMRYESDGAYDEIAVLVGDYPSVDDKNLQNHLQMLKYCHPNCLNLNRNSQSTLRFAGLRALHKRLNGNENKQKKGPLGQAFTTRNPMIPQEYFQQQGLDKLVLQMNDSVEYSLLDCPGKYTVRVATFAGNVIIDQAEVQRVERTGEMESQLAEAAEKAHKLTVALRKQNVEAYEFHDRYESVVTVGSFDSYGSELPNGQIEINPTIKRVMDIYGPRQIKGLQNETMQGVGLSPKAFGGIPFDLQPEIVQVPKRSLTQTRTASRR
;
A
#
# COMPACT_ATOMS: atom_id res chain seq x y z
N MET A 1 33.32 -27.91 -79.62
CA MET A 1 34.00 -27.40 -80.83
C MET A 1 33.92 -25.88 -80.85
N THR A 2 35.07 -25.21 -80.64
CA THR A 2 35.56 -24.01 -81.38
C THR A 2 34.59 -22.87 -81.68
N LYS A 3 34.83 -21.58 -81.40
CA LYS A 3 36.09 -20.80 -81.31
C LYS A 3 35.77 -19.44 -80.65
N ARG A 4 36.77 -18.88 -79.97
CA ARG A 4 36.90 -17.47 -79.53
C ARG A 4 37.16 -16.54 -80.72
N ALA A 5 36.74 -15.27 -80.60
CA ALA A 5 37.51 -14.03 -80.87
C ALA A 5 36.51 -12.84 -80.84
N ALA A 6 36.61 -11.88 -79.92
CA ALA A 6 37.59 -10.78 -79.85
C ALA A 6 37.39 -9.75 -80.98
N VAL A 7 37.51 -8.44 -80.86
CA VAL A 7 37.83 -7.41 -79.83
C VAL A 7 37.58 -6.08 -80.59
N LEU A 8 37.43 -4.94 -79.87
CA LEU A 8 37.61 -3.52 -80.28
C LEU A 8 36.35 -2.68 -79.90
N SER A 9 36.43 -1.50 -79.29
CA SER A 9 37.55 -0.69 -78.81
C SER A 9 36.97 0.58 -78.16
N SER A 10 37.45 0.88 -76.95
CA SER A 10 37.94 2.19 -76.49
C SER A 10 37.12 3.48 -76.76
N ILE A 11 36.86 4.29 -75.72
CA ILE A 11 37.48 5.62 -75.46
C ILE A 11 36.73 6.39 -74.34
N PHE A 12 37.51 6.74 -73.30
CA PHE A 12 37.39 7.86 -72.33
C PHE A 12 36.22 7.87 -71.33
N ARG A 13 36.49 7.53 -70.05
CA ARG A 13 37.04 8.40 -68.95
C ARG A 13 36.06 9.50 -68.51
N HIS A 14 35.47 9.32 -67.33
CA HIS A 14 35.66 10.23 -66.18
C HIS A 14 35.16 9.58 -64.87
N PRO A 15 35.66 10.05 -63.71
CA PRO A 15 35.76 9.30 -62.45
C PRO A 15 34.57 9.58 -61.51
N CYS A 16 34.66 9.11 -60.27
CA CYS A 16 33.78 9.44 -59.13
C CYS A 16 32.42 8.72 -59.16
N ASN A 17 32.01 7.92 -58.19
CA ASN A 17 32.05 8.18 -56.75
C ASN A 17 31.93 6.88 -55.94
N ALA A 18 33.05 6.29 -55.51
CA ALA A 18 33.03 5.26 -54.47
C ALA A 18 32.51 5.83 -53.11
N HIS A 19 32.58 7.16 -52.94
CA HIS A 19 32.01 7.84 -51.78
C HIS A 19 30.47 7.94 -51.83
N ALA A 20 29.84 7.95 -53.00
CA ALA A 20 28.38 8.06 -53.10
C ALA A 20 27.68 6.75 -52.71
N LEU A 21 28.25 5.61 -53.07
CA LEU A 21 27.73 4.29 -52.68
C LEU A 21 27.92 4.02 -51.18
N ALA A 22 29.03 4.46 -50.59
CA ALA A 22 29.23 4.36 -49.14
C ALA A 22 28.31 5.29 -48.34
N LEU A 23 27.99 6.48 -48.86
CA LEU A 23 27.05 7.40 -48.22
C LEU A 23 25.61 6.89 -48.29
N VAL A 24 25.20 6.30 -49.43
CA VAL A 24 23.86 5.71 -49.58
C VAL A 24 23.71 4.45 -48.72
N ALA A 25 24.74 3.60 -48.63
CA ALA A 25 24.71 2.44 -47.74
C ALA A 25 24.63 2.83 -46.25
N ASN A 26 25.36 3.87 -45.83
CA ASN A 26 25.27 4.38 -44.46
C ASN A 26 23.95 5.10 -44.18
N LEU A 27 23.37 5.81 -45.15
CA LEU A 27 22.06 6.44 -45.01
C LEU A 27 20.92 5.40 -44.95
N VAL A 28 21.02 4.30 -45.69
CA VAL A 28 20.05 3.19 -45.62
C VAL A 28 20.21 2.39 -44.31
N ALA A 29 21.43 2.16 -43.82
CA ALA A 29 21.66 1.56 -42.50
C ALA A 29 21.18 2.46 -41.36
N MET A 30 21.31 3.78 -41.51
CA MET A 30 20.80 4.77 -40.56
C MET A 30 19.27 4.88 -40.63
N TRP A 31 18.65 4.71 -41.80
CA TRP A 31 17.18 4.61 -41.94
C TRP A 31 16.60 3.30 -41.39
N ILE A 32 17.29 2.17 -41.55
CA ILE A 32 16.86 0.88 -40.99
C ILE A 32 17.05 0.84 -39.47
N SER A 33 18.04 1.56 -38.94
CA SER A 33 18.26 1.70 -37.49
C SER A 33 17.29 2.67 -36.81
N ILE A 34 16.57 3.51 -37.57
CA ILE A 34 15.55 4.45 -37.04
C ILE A 34 14.15 3.82 -36.96
N HIS A 35 13.92 2.66 -37.60
CA HIS A 35 12.61 1.98 -37.59
C HIS A 35 12.48 0.77 -36.64
N LEU A 36 13.46 0.52 -35.77
CA LEU A 36 13.36 -0.52 -34.73
C LEU A 36 13.62 -0.03 -33.30
N ALA A 37 13.37 1.25 -33.02
CA ALA A 37 13.15 1.71 -31.66
C ALA A 37 11.65 1.59 -31.36
N SER A 38 11.19 0.35 -31.13
CA SER A 38 9.97 0.15 -30.34
C SER A 38 10.27 0.65 -28.94
N VAL A 39 10.09 1.95 -28.73
CA VAL A 39 9.94 2.51 -27.40
C VAL A 39 8.68 1.87 -26.86
N VAL A 40 8.85 0.76 -26.13
CA VAL A 40 7.86 0.32 -25.17
C VAL A 40 7.83 1.41 -24.12
N LEU A 41 7.07 2.47 -24.43
CA LEU A 41 6.65 3.42 -23.43
C LEU A 41 5.70 2.61 -22.56
N ALA A 42 6.24 2.00 -21.51
CA ALA A 42 5.42 1.46 -20.43
C ALA A 42 4.56 2.63 -19.98
N ALA A 43 3.29 2.62 -20.37
CA ALA A 43 2.32 3.62 -19.96
C ALA A 43 2.29 3.55 -18.44
N THR A 44 2.92 4.53 -17.79
CA THR A 44 2.77 4.72 -16.35
C THR A 44 1.27 4.76 -16.06
N PRO A 45 0.70 3.89 -15.20
CA PRO A 45 -0.74 3.87 -14.92
C PRO A 45 -1.25 5.11 -14.16
N LEU A 46 -0.46 6.19 -14.11
CA LEU A 46 -0.68 7.39 -13.29
C LEU A 46 -0.46 8.71 -14.04
N SER A 47 -0.40 8.72 -15.38
CA SER A 47 -0.25 9.98 -16.14
C SER A 47 -1.54 10.81 -16.28
N ASN A 48 -2.66 10.40 -15.69
CA ASN A 48 -3.94 11.13 -15.75
C ASN A 48 -4.30 11.91 -14.48
N VAL A 49 -3.32 12.34 -13.68
CA VAL A 49 -3.59 13.15 -12.47
C VAL A 49 -3.60 14.65 -12.79
N VAL A 50 -4.46 15.07 -13.71
CA VAL A 50 -5.11 16.40 -13.70
C VAL A 50 -6.45 16.26 -14.42
N SER A 51 -7.55 16.09 -13.68
CA SER A 51 -8.87 16.06 -14.27
C SER A 51 -9.67 17.32 -13.92
N PHE A 52 -9.45 18.39 -14.68
CA PHE A 52 -10.52 19.34 -15.01
C PHE A 52 -11.43 18.75 -16.11
N ARG A 53 -11.62 17.42 -16.12
CA ARG A 53 -12.36 16.73 -17.16
C ARG A 53 -13.84 17.01 -16.94
N ARG A 54 -14.44 17.71 -17.91
CA ARG A 54 -15.88 17.90 -18.03
C ARG A 54 -16.54 16.53 -17.81
N VAL A 55 -17.37 16.41 -16.78
CA VAL A 55 -18.03 15.15 -16.45
C VAL A 55 -18.96 14.81 -17.60
N GLU A 56 -18.61 13.76 -18.31
CA GLU A 56 -19.41 13.23 -19.41
C GLU A 56 -20.71 12.62 -18.86
N ALA A 57 -21.84 12.94 -19.48
CA ALA A 57 -23.17 12.61 -18.96
C ALA A 57 -24.16 12.26 -20.09
N GLU A 58 -23.78 11.32 -20.94
CA GLU A 58 -24.57 10.76 -22.03
C GLU A 58 -25.52 9.68 -21.51
N SER A 59 -26.79 9.73 -21.90
CA SER A 59 -27.80 8.76 -21.44
C SER A 59 -27.63 7.36 -22.04
N ASN A 60 -26.84 7.20 -23.10
CA ASN A 60 -26.62 5.92 -23.78
C ASN A 60 -25.41 5.14 -23.24
N LYS A 61 -24.76 5.62 -22.18
CA LYS A 61 -23.59 4.99 -21.57
C LYS A 61 -23.95 4.48 -20.16
N ALA A 62 -23.60 3.23 -19.89
CA ALA A 62 -23.86 2.59 -18.60
C ALA A 62 -22.88 3.00 -17.49
N TYR A 63 -21.71 3.54 -17.83
CA TYR A 63 -20.70 4.02 -16.87
C TYR A 63 -20.30 2.99 -15.80
N TRP A 64 -19.96 1.78 -16.24
CA TRP A 64 -19.38 0.76 -15.37
C TRP A 64 -18.01 1.20 -14.81
N LEU A 65 -17.75 0.83 -13.57
CA LEU A 65 -16.47 1.07 -12.92
C LEU A 65 -15.39 0.14 -13.51
N THR A 66 -14.20 0.69 -13.69
CA THR A 66 -13.01 0.00 -14.17
C THR A 66 -11.81 0.31 -13.28
N GLU A 67 -10.71 -0.38 -13.51
CA GLU A 67 -9.42 -0.14 -12.83
C GLU A 67 -8.82 1.24 -13.13
N ASN A 68 -9.23 1.88 -14.24
CA ASN A 68 -8.69 3.17 -14.68
C ASN A 68 -9.20 4.37 -13.86
N GLN A 69 -10.16 4.16 -12.95
CA GLN A 69 -10.64 5.20 -12.05
C GLN A 69 -9.83 5.20 -10.74
N GLY A 70 -9.75 6.38 -10.13
CA GLY A 70 -8.97 6.64 -8.93
C GLY A 70 -9.17 5.64 -7.78
N PRO A 71 -8.14 5.45 -6.96
CA PRO A 71 -8.12 4.43 -5.92
C PRO A 71 -9.13 4.66 -4.80
N TRP A 72 -9.54 5.91 -4.56
CA TRP A 72 -10.51 6.27 -3.56
C TRP A 72 -11.78 6.83 -4.19
N MET A 73 -12.92 6.45 -3.62
CA MET A 73 -14.25 6.78 -4.10
C MET A 73 -15.21 6.99 -2.93
N ILE A 74 -16.40 7.51 -3.21
CA ILE A 74 -17.48 7.62 -2.24
C ILE A 74 -18.57 6.61 -2.61
N PHE A 75 -18.87 5.68 -1.73
CA PHE A 75 -20.05 4.84 -1.85
C PHE A 75 -21.29 5.69 -1.55
N ALA A 76 -22.17 5.84 -2.55
CA ALA A 76 -23.39 6.64 -2.41
C ALA A 76 -24.58 5.79 -1.99
N ALA A 77 -24.89 4.75 -2.78
CA ALA A 77 -26.07 3.92 -2.60
C ALA A 77 -25.88 2.56 -3.29
N SER A 78 -26.76 1.62 -2.97
CA SER A 78 -26.82 0.34 -3.66
C SER A 78 -28.26 -0.14 -3.85
N PHE A 79 -28.45 -0.93 -4.90
CA PHE A 79 -29.75 -1.38 -5.38
C PHE A 79 -29.72 -2.89 -5.62
N ALA A 80 -30.75 -3.61 -5.19
CA ALA A 80 -30.88 -5.05 -5.49
C ALA A 80 -32.33 -5.40 -5.83
N GLY A 81 -32.49 -6.43 -6.67
CA GLY A 81 -33.78 -6.90 -7.17
C GLY A 81 -34.12 -6.38 -8.57
N PRO A 82 -35.31 -6.73 -9.09
CA PRO A 82 -35.71 -6.39 -10.47
C PRO A 82 -35.74 -4.88 -10.71
N GLY A 83 -34.99 -4.41 -11.70
CA GLY A 83 -34.91 -2.98 -12.05
C GLY A 83 -33.79 -2.20 -11.34
N SER A 84 -32.97 -2.85 -10.52
CA SER A 84 -31.85 -2.24 -9.80
C SER A 84 -30.85 -1.53 -10.71
N GLU A 85 -30.52 -2.12 -11.85
CA GLU A 85 -29.59 -1.54 -12.83
C GLU A 85 -30.12 -0.22 -13.41
N ARG A 86 -31.41 -0.16 -13.71
CA ARG A 86 -32.06 1.05 -14.22
C ARG A 86 -32.05 2.16 -13.16
N GLU A 87 -32.43 1.87 -11.93
CA GLU A 87 -32.42 2.86 -10.83
C GLU A 87 -31.00 3.35 -10.52
N ALA A 88 -30.01 2.45 -10.54
CA ALA A 88 -28.61 2.81 -10.38
C ALA A 88 -28.13 3.72 -11.54
N ALA A 89 -28.46 3.39 -12.78
CA ALA A 89 -28.12 4.20 -13.96
C ALA A 89 -28.76 5.58 -13.91
N GLU A 90 -30.03 5.69 -13.48
CA GLU A 90 -30.70 6.97 -13.28
C GLU A 90 -30.00 7.84 -12.23
N LEU A 91 -29.62 7.25 -11.09
CA LEU A 91 -28.86 7.96 -10.06
C LEU A 91 -27.49 8.42 -10.57
N VAL A 92 -26.77 7.54 -11.28
CA VAL A 92 -25.48 7.87 -11.90
C VAL A 92 -25.61 9.05 -12.87
N LEU A 93 -26.63 9.04 -13.73
CA LEU A 93 -26.87 10.12 -14.68
C LEU A 93 -27.26 11.42 -13.98
N GLU A 94 -28.09 11.38 -12.92
CA GLU A 94 -28.45 12.56 -12.16
C GLU A 94 -27.23 13.18 -11.45
N LEU A 95 -26.38 12.35 -10.82
CA LEU A 95 -25.15 12.79 -10.16
C LEU A 95 -24.18 13.45 -11.15
N ARG A 96 -24.05 12.89 -12.35
CA ARG A 96 -23.22 13.47 -13.41
C ARG A 96 -23.77 14.79 -13.96
N LYS A 97 -25.07 14.85 -14.27
CA LYS A 97 -25.69 16.03 -14.91
C LYS A 97 -25.91 17.18 -13.94
N ARG A 98 -26.56 16.91 -12.82
CA ARG A 98 -27.04 17.93 -11.88
C ARG A 98 -25.97 18.31 -10.87
N PHE A 99 -25.24 17.33 -10.35
CA PHE A 99 -24.24 17.53 -9.31
C PHE A 99 -22.81 17.64 -9.84
N ARG A 100 -22.60 17.40 -11.15
CA ARG A 100 -21.29 17.46 -11.82
C ARG A 100 -20.24 16.55 -11.17
N LEU A 101 -20.69 15.40 -10.65
CA LEU A 101 -19.83 14.39 -10.03
C LEU A 101 -19.68 13.20 -10.97
N ALA A 102 -18.44 12.76 -11.20
CA ALA A 102 -18.21 11.48 -11.86
C ALA A 102 -18.78 10.36 -10.97
N ALA A 103 -19.74 9.59 -11.45
CA ALA A 103 -20.32 8.46 -10.73
C ALA A 103 -20.10 7.16 -11.51
N TYR A 104 -20.25 5.98 -10.95
CA TYR A 104 -20.01 4.73 -11.66
C TYR A 104 -20.90 3.64 -11.08
N MET A 105 -21.32 2.71 -11.93
CA MET A 105 -21.99 1.49 -11.49
C MET A 105 -20.96 0.40 -11.24
N HIS A 106 -21.12 -0.35 -10.15
CA HIS A 106 -20.33 -1.53 -9.85
C HIS A 106 -21.26 -2.67 -9.41
N LYS A 107 -21.17 -3.81 -10.09
CA LYS A 107 -21.97 -4.99 -9.81
C LYS A 107 -21.20 -5.93 -8.90
N GLN A 108 -21.80 -6.32 -7.78
CA GLN A 108 -21.27 -7.31 -6.85
C GLN A 108 -22.26 -8.47 -6.75
N HIS A 109 -21.76 -9.69 -6.91
CA HIS A 109 -22.53 -10.91 -6.66
C HIS A 109 -22.33 -11.35 -5.20
N TYR A 110 -23.42 -11.70 -4.54
CA TYR A 110 -23.41 -12.28 -3.21
C TYR A 110 -24.04 -13.66 -3.25
N ASP A 111 -23.31 -14.66 -2.76
CA ASP A 111 -23.80 -16.02 -2.61
C ASP A 111 -23.72 -16.43 -1.13
N TYR A 112 -24.89 -16.56 -0.51
CA TYR A 112 -25.05 -16.98 0.89
C TYR A 112 -25.65 -18.38 1.01
N THR A 113 -25.71 -19.14 -0.09
CA THR A 113 -26.29 -20.51 -0.11
C THR A 113 -25.41 -21.53 0.61
N GLN A 114 -24.11 -21.25 0.68
CA GLN A 114 -23.12 -22.17 1.22
C GLN A 114 -23.05 -22.11 2.76
N ASN A 115 -22.74 -23.24 3.36
CA ASN A 115 -22.40 -23.29 4.78
C ASN A 115 -21.05 -22.59 5.01
N VAL A 116 -20.95 -21.84 6.09
CA VAL A 116 -19.74 -21.13 6.51
C VAL A 116 -19.21 -21.68 7.83
N GLU A 117 -17.90 -21.71 7.98
CA GLU A 117 -17.29 -22.03 9.26
C GLU A 117 -17.57 -20.91 10.27
N GLY A 118 -18.28 -21.28 11.33
CA GLY A 118 -18.67 -20.38 12.39
C GLY A 118 -17.68 -20.33 13.55
N LYS A 119 -17.96 -19.43 14.49
CA LYS A 119 -17.22 -19.38 15.76
C LYS A 119 -17.65 -20.53 16.66
N GLY A 120 -16.68 -21.31 17.13
CA GLY A 120 -16.85 -22.41 18.08
C GLY A 120 -16.46 -23.78 17.53
N PHE A 121 -16.42 -24.76 18.42
CA PHE A 121 -16.11 -26.15 18.11
C PHE A 121 -17.29 -27.05 18.47
N THR A 122 -17.49 -28.12 17.71
CA THR A 122 -18.38 -29.22 18.10
C THR A 122 -17.76 -29.98 19.28
N PRO A 123 -18.53 -30.80 20.01
CA PRO A 123 -17.98 -31.68 21.04
C PRO A 123 -16.90 -32.65 20.53
N THR A 124 -16.87 -32.91 19.22
CA THR A 124 -15.85 -33.74 18.54
C THR A 124 -14.60 -32.95 18.13
N GLY A 125 -14.54 -31.64 18.41
CA GLY A 125 -13.38 -30.79 18.13
C GLY A 125 -13.34 -30.16 16.73
N GLU A 126 -14.36 -30.39 15.89
CA GLU A 126 -14.45 -29.81 14.55
C GLU A 126 -14.99 -28.38 14.58
N ARG A 127 -14.68 -27.57 13.56
CA ARG A 127 -15.25 -26.22 13.42
C ARG A 127 -16.77 -26.31 13.24
N LYS A 128 -17.52 -25.50 13.99
CA LYS A 128 -18.97 -25.48 13.87
C LYS A 128 -19.40 -24.88 12.54
N LEU A 129 -20.08 -25.66 11.70
CA LEU A 129 -20.70 -25.14 10.47
C LEU A 129 -21.96 -24.32 10.82
N MET A 130 -22.10 -23.17 10.18
CA MET A 130 -23.23 -22.26 10.27
C MET A 130 -23.79 -21.99 8.87
N ARG A 131 -25.04 -21.54 8.81
CA ARG A 131 -25.67 -21.07 7.57
C ARG A 131 -26.19 -19.65 7.80
N TYR A 132 -26.14 -18.82 6.77
CA TYR A 132 -26.78 -17.51 6.81
C TYR A 132 -28.29 -17.68 7.01
N GLU A 133 -28.90 -16.81 7.83
CA GLU A 133 -30.35 -16.82 8.06
C GLU A 133 -31.13 -16.59 6.77
N SER A 134 -30.58 -15.78 5.88
CA SER A 134 -31.05 -15.59 4.50
C SER A 134 -30.05 -16.24 3.55
N ASP A 135 -30.41 -17.39 2.99
CA ASP A 135 -29.57 -18.25 2.13
C ASP A 135 -29.72 -17.94 0.64
N GLY A 136 -30.08 -16.70 0.29
CA GLY A 136 -30.27 -16.27 -1.08
C GLY A 136 -28.96 -15.85 -1.77
N ALA A 137 -28.85 -16.16 -3.06
CA ALA A 137 -27.87 -15.54 -3.95
C ALA A 137 -28.51 -14.38 -4.72
N TYR A 138 -27.84 -13.23 -4.78
CA TYR A 138 -28.35 -12.07 -5.50
C TYR A 138 -27.24 -11.13 -5.97
N ASP A 139 -27.56 -10.37 -7.01
CA ASP A 139 -26.72 -9.29 -7.51
C ASP A 139 -27.13 -7.95 -6.88
N GLU A 140 -26.14 -7.18 -6.46
CA GLU A 140 -26.31 -5.81 -5.98
C GLU A 140 -25.51 -4.86 -6.87
N ILE A 141 -26.11 -3.73 -7.23
CA ILE A 141 -25.45 -2.68 -8.01
C ILE A 141 -25.19 -1.49 -7.09
N ALA A 142 -23.92 -1.23 -6.85
CA ALA A 142 -23.42 -0.08 -6.10
C ALA A 142 -23.21 1.12 -7.03
N VAL A 143 -23.55 2.31 -6.52
CA VAL A 143 -23.23 3.59 -7.15
C VAL A 143 -22.08 4.23 -6.39
N LEU A 144 -20.93 4.32 -7.07
CA LEU A 144 -19.68 4.85 -6.54
C LEU A 144 -19.37 6.21 -7.18
N VAL A 145 -18.88 7.17 -6.41
CA VAL A 145 -18.74 8.56 -6.84
C VAL A 145 -17.32 9.07 -6.64
N GLY A 146 -16.79 9.68 -7.68
CA GLY A 146 -15.50 10.33 -7.73
C GLY A 146 -14.36 9.42 -8.16
N ASP A 147 -13.23 10.06 -8.35
CA ASP A 147 -11.95 9.50 -8.77
C ASP A 147 -10.91 10.28 -7.95
N TYR A 148 -10.61 9.78 -6.75
CA TYR A 148 -9.74 10.50 -5.81
C TYR A 148 -8.43 9.76 -5.60
N PRO A 149 -7.30 10.48 -5.52
CA PRO A 149 -5.99 9.89 -5.33
C PRO A 149 -5.75 9.41 -3.89
N SER A 150 -6.45 9.97 -2.89
CA SER A 150 -6.25 9.70 -1.46
C SER A 150 -7.55 9.81 -0.67
N VAL A 151 -7.62 9.11 0.47
CA VAL A 151 -8.71 9.22 1.47
C VAL A 151 -8.79 10.62 2.09
N ASP A 152 -7.65 11.31 2.21
CA ASP A 152 -7.53 12.64 2.79
C ASP A 152 -7.71 13.78 1.77
N ASP A 153 -8.09 13.45 0.53
CA ASP A 153 -8.31 14.46 -0.50
C ASP A 153 -9.43 15.44 -0.08
N LYS A 154 -9.14 16.74 -0.13
CA LYS A 154 -10.10 17.79 0.29
C LYS A 154 -11.37 17.77 -0.56
N ASN A 155 -11.25 17.48 -1.86
CA ASN A 155 -12.42 17.37 -2.75
C ASN A 155 -13.25 16.13 -2.40
N LEU A 156 -12.62 15.02 -2.02
CA LEU A 156 -13.33 13.84 -1.53
C LEU A 156 -14.19 14.20 -0.32
N GLN A 157 -13.61 14.84 0.70
CA GLN A 157 -14.33 15.19 1.93
C GLN A 157 -15.47 16.19 1.64
N ASN A 158 -15.24 17.18 0.78
CA ASN A 158 -16.25 18.14 0.36
C ASN A 158 -17.41 17.46 -0.40
N HIS A 159 -17.10 16.60 -1.37
CA HIS A 159 -18.11 15.88 -2.14
C HIS A 159 -18.87 14.88 -1.28
N LEU A 160 -18.21 14.22 -0.32
CA LEU A 160 -18.86 13.33 0.64
C LEU A 160 -19.87 14.09 1.51
N GLN A 161 -19.48 15.25 2.02
CA GLN A 161 -20.39 16.11 2.78
C GLN A 161 -21.57 16.56 1.91
N MET A 162 -21.31 17.05 0.70
CA MET A 162 -22.35 17.47 -0.23
C MET A 162 -23.33 16.33 -0.55
N LEU A 163 -22.84 15.13 -0.89
CA LEU A 163 -23.66 13.96 -1.16
C LEU A 163 -24.56 13.61 0.02
N LYS A 164 -24.05 13.65 1.25
CA LYS A 164 -24.84 13.35 2.47
C LYS A 164 -26.06 14.26 2.66
N TYR A 165 -26.04 15.47 2.11
CA TYR A 165 -27.15 16.43 2.20
C TYR A 165 -27.89 16.67 0.88
N CYS A 166 -27.42 16.07 -0.22
CA CYS A 166 -28.09 16.21 -1.51
C CYS A 166 -29.39 15.40 -1.57
N HIS A 167 -30.31 15.83 -2.43
CA HIS A 167 -31.62 15.20 -2.64
C HIS A 167 -31.81 14.91 -4.13
N PRO A 168 -31.27 13.79 -4.64
CA PRO A 168 -31.52 13.34 -6.00
C PRO A 168 -33.02 13.06 -6.20
N ASN A 169 -33.56 13.48 -7.34
CA ASN A 169 -34.97 13.32 -7.68
C ASN A 169 -35.35 11.85 -7.86
N CYS A 170 -34.44 11.03 -8.40
CA CYS A 170 -34.68 9.59 -8.60
C CYS A 170 -34.82 8.83 -7.26
N LEU A 171 -34.31 9.37 -6.15
CA LEU A 171 -34.40 8.76 -4.82
C LEU A 171 -35.55 9.28 -3.97
N ASN A 172 -36.46 10.07 -4.55
CA ASN A 172 -37.61 10.59 -3.83
C ASN A 172 -38.68 9.50 -3.68
N LEU A 173 -38.68 8.83 -2.53
CA LEU A 173 -39.61 7.75 -2.18
C LEU A 173 -41.09 8.13 -2.26
N ASN A 174 -41.44 9.43 -2.15
CA ASN A 174 -42.82 9.87 -2.31
C ASN A 174 -43.32 9.80 -3.76
N ARG A 175 -42.41 9.66 -4.74
CA ARG A 175 -42.74 9.53 -6.17
C ARG A 175 -42.64 8.10 -6.71
N ASN A 176 -41.89 7.23 -6.03
CA ASN A 176 -41.68 5.83 -6.43
C ASN A 176 -42.11 4.90 -5.31
N SER A 177 -43.29 4.29 -5.44
CA SER A 177 -43.85 3.33 -4.47
C SER A 177 -43.12 1.98 -4.44
N GLN A 178 -42.34 1.68 -5.48
CA GLN A 178 -41.47 0.52 -5.57
C GLN A 178 -40.05 1.01 -5.89
N SER A 179 -39.14 0.97 -4.91
CA SER A 179 -37.73 1.27 -5.12
C SER A 179 -36.88 0.06 -4.73
N THR A 180 -35.88 -0.24 -5.55
CA THR A 180 -34.89 -1.29 -5.30
C THR A 180 -33.75 -0.84 -4.37
N LEU A 181 -33.80 0.40 -3.88
CA LEU A 181 -32.78 0.98 -3.00
C LEU A 181 -32.68 0.20 -1.68
N ARG A 182 -31.48 -0.32 -1.40
CA ARG A 182 -31.24 -1.15 -0.23
C ARG A 182 -31.39 -0.36 1.05
N PHE A 183 -32.10 -0.96 2.00
CA PHE A 183 -32.34 -0.42 3.35
C PHE A 183 -33.02 0.95 3.37
N ALA A 184 -33.74 1.37 2.31
CA ALA A 184 -34.39 2.68 2.26
C ALA A 184 -35.30 2.95 3.48
N GLY A 185 -36.16 1.98 3.84
CA GLY A 185 -37.04 2.07 5.00
C GLY A 185 -36.28 2.13 6.33
N LEU A 186 -35.28 1.26 6.51
CA LEU A 186 -34.46 1.25 7.73
C LEU A 186 -33.66 2.55 7.90
N ARG A 187 -33.12 3.10 6.80
CA ARG A 187 -32.42 4.39 6.78
C ARG A 187 -33.36 5.54 7.13
N ALA A 188 -34.58 5.55 6.60
CA ALA A 188 -35.59 6.56 6.93
C ALA A 188 -36.01 6.48 8.41
N LEU A 189 -36.19 5.28 8.95
CA LEU A 189 -36.50 5.06 10.36
C LEU A 189 -35.35 5.52 11.27
N HIS A 190 -34.12 5.08 11.00
CA HIS A 190 -32.94 5.49 11.76
C HIS A 190 -32.73 7.01 11.71
N LYS A 191 -33.02 7.66 10.57
CA LYS A 191 -33.00 9.12 10.47
C LYS A 191 -34.02 9.78 11.41
N ARG A 192 -35.26 9.29 11.48
CA ARG A 192 -36.32 9.84 12.35
C ARG A 192 -36.05 9.63 13.83
N LEU A 193 -35.48 8.47 14.20
CA LEU A 193 -35.17 8.12 15.59
C LEU A 193 -33.86 8.75 16.09
N ASN A 194 -33.03 9.30 15.21
CA ASN A 194 -31.80 9.96 15.63
C ASN A 194 -32.11 11.28 16.37
N GLY A 195 -31.75 11.37 17.65
CA GLY A 195 -31.94 12.58 18.47
C GLY A 195 -31.06 13.79 18.08
N ASN A 196 -30.22 13.68 17.05
CA ASN A 196 -29.35 14.77 16.58
C ASN A 196 -29.95 15.44 15.33
N GLU A 197 -30.36 16.69 15.45
CA GLU A 197 -30.99 17.47 14.37
C GLU A 197 -30.15 17.53 13.08
N ASN A 198 -28.82 17.60 13.19
CA ASN A 198 -27.95 17.65 12.01
C ASN A 198 -27.99 16.33 11.23
N LYS A 199 -28.16 15.20 11.91
CA LYS A 199 -28.33 13.89 11.26
C LYS A 199 -29.72 13.77 10.62
N GLN A 200 -30.74 14.43 11.19
CA GLN A 200 -32.09 14.50 10.60
C GLN A 200 -32.17 15.39 9.36
N LYS A 201 -31.25 16.34 9.17
CA LYS A 201 -31.19 17.20 7.96
C LYS A 201 -30.57 16.51 6.74
N LYS A 202 -29.96 15.33 6.90
CA LYS A 202 -29.31 14.58 5.81
C LYS A 202 -30.31 14.10 4.74
N GLY A 203 -29.86 14.01 3.49
CA GLY A 203 -30.64 13.50 2.37
C GLY A 203 -30.70 11.96 2.30
N PRO A 204 -31.28 11.39 1.22
CA PRO A 204 -31.34 9.93 1.00
C PRO A 204 -29.95 9.26 0.96
N LEU A 205 -28.91 10.01 0.61
CA LEU A 205 -27.50 9.57 0.62
C LEU A 205 -26.77 9.89 1.93
N GLY A 206 -27.50 10.16 3.03
CA GLY A 206 -26.93 10.58 4.32
C GLY A 206 -25.95 9.61 4.99
N GLN A 207 -25.97 8.34 4.54
CA GLN A 207 -25.08 7.26 4.98
C GLN A 207 -23.95 6.98 3.98
N ALA A 208 -23.75 7.84 2.96
CA ALA A 208 -22.61 7.72 2.07
C ALA A 208 -21.30 7.71 2.86
N PHE A 209 -20.31 6.94 2.40
CA PHE A 209 -19.02 6.80 3.07
C PHE A 209 -17.90 6.61 2.05
N THR A 210 -16.67 6.89 2.48
CA THR A 210 -15.48 6.71 1.65
C THR A 210 -15.12 5.24 1.55
N THR A 211 -14.84 4.78 0.33
CA THR A 211 -14.42 3.40 0.05
C THR A 211 -13.27 3.38 -0.96
N ARG A 212 -12.65 2.22 -1.10
CA ARG A 212 -11.65 1.92 -2.14
C ARG A 212 -12.36 1.56 -3.45
N ASN A 213 -11.67 1.74 -4.58
CA ASN A 213 -12.10 1.18 -5.85
C ASN A 213 -12.02 -0.36 -5.77
N PRO A 214 -13.17 -1.10 -5.82
CA PRO A 214 -13.18 -2.56 -5.72
C PRO A 214 -12.52 -3.26 -6.90
N MET A 215 -12.30 -2.57 -8.02
CA MET A 215 -11.58 -3.12 -9.18
C MET A 215 -10.07 -3.17 -8.94
N ILE A 216 -9.56 -2.42 -7.95
CA ILE A 216 -8.13 -2.39 -7.65
C ILE A 216 -7.81 -3.42 -6.55
N PRO A 217 -6.78 -4.27 -6.72
CA PRO A 217 -6.40 -5.27 -5.74
C PRO A 217 -6.11 -4.68 -4.35
N GLN A 218 -6.43 -5.43 -3.29
CA GLN A 218 -6.30 -4.95 -1.92
C GLN A 218 -4.85 -4.62 -1.54
N GLU A 219 -3.89 -5.31 -2.16
CA GLU A 219 -2.44 -5.14 -2.00
C GLU A 219 -2.00 -3.72 -2.35
N TYR A 220 -2.66 -3.08 -3.33
CA TYR A 220 -2.42 -1.68 -3.68
C TYR A 220 -2.65 -0.73 -2.49
N PHE A 221 -3.58 -1.08 -1.60
CA PHE A 221 -3.98 -0.28 -0.45
C PHE A 221 -3.32 -0.70 0.88
N GLN A 222 -2.43 -1.69 0.86
CA GLN A 222 -1.72 -2.16 2.05
C GLN A 222 -0.55 -1.25 2.47
N GLN A 223 -0.29 -0.17 1.74
CA GLN A 223 0.67 0.84 2.18
C GLN A 223 0.04 1.72 3.26
N GLN A 224 0.03 1.24 4.50
CA GLN A 224 -0.06 2.13 5.66
C GLN A 224 1.15 3.07 5.59
N GLY A 225 0.97 4.26 5.03
CA GLY A 225 1.98 5.31 5.13
C GLY A 225 2.26 5.55 6.60
N LEU A 226 3.54 5.66 6.96
CA LEU A 226 3.96 5.97 8.32
C LEU A 226 3.33 7.27 8.81
N ASP A 227 3.11 7.34 10.13
CA ASP A 227 2.63 8.54 10.78
C ASP A 227 3.57 9.73 10.51
N LYS A 228 3.02 10.92 10.30
CA LYS A 228 3.80 12.13 10.01
C LYS A 228 4.84 12.44 11.09
N LEU A 229 4.52 12.20 12.35
CA LEU A 229 5.45 12.41 13.46
C LEU A 229 6.63 11.44 13.35
N VAL A 230 6.36 10.17 13.04
CA VAL A 230 7.38 9.14 12.87
C VAL A 230 8.31 9.48 11.71
N LEU A 231 7.75 9.94 10.58
CA LEU A 231 8.57 10.43 9.46
C LEU A 231 9.50 11.58 9.88
N GLN A 232 8.98 12.57 10.60
CA GLN A 232 9.77 13.72 11.08
C GLN A 232 10.89 13.29 12.03
N MET A 233 10.64 12.30 12.89
CA MET A 233 11.66 11.75 13.80
C MET A 233 12.80 11.04 13.06
N ASN A 234 12.55 10.56 11.85
CA ASN A 234 13.52 9.82 11.04
C ASN A 234 14.11 10.63 9.88
N ASP A 235 13.64 11.86 9.62
CA ASP A 235 14.07 12.65 8.46
C ASP A 235 15.50 13.19 8.60
N SER A 236 15.99 13.43 9.82
CA SER A 236 17.35 13.93 10.09
C SER A 236 18.36 12.82 10.39
N VAL A 237 17.99 11.56 10.19
CA VAL A 237 18.79 10.38 10.50
C VAL A 237 19.64 9.98 9.31
N GLU A 238 20.96 9.86 9.48
CA GLU A 238 21.90 9.53 8.40
C GLU A 238 21.68 8.11 7.83
N TYR A 239 21.46 7.12 8.71
CA TYR A 239 21.28 5.71 8.33
C TYR A 239 19.86 5.24 8.62
N SER A 240 18.87 5.97 8.10
CA SER A 240 17.46 5.68 8.37
C SER A 240 17.02 4.35 7.76
N LEU A 241 16.28 3.55 8.53
CA LEU A 241 15.63 2.33 8.03
C LEU A 241 14.64 2.62 6.90
N LEU A 242 14.12 3.85 6.82
CA LEU A 242 13.23 4.29 5.74
C LEU A 242 13.90 4.28 4.36
N ASP A 243 15.23 4.33 4.33
CA ASP A 243 16.03 4.34 3.11
C ASP A 243 16.63 2.94 2.82
N CYS A 244 16.27 1.93 3.62
CA CYS A 244 16.65 0.54 3.38
C CYS A 244 15.97 -0.01 2.11
N PRO A 245 16.74 -0.53 1.13
CA PRO A 245 16.18 -0.96 -0.15
C PRO A 245 15.36 -2.26 -0.02
N GLY A 246 15.73 -3.14 0.91
CA GLY A 246 15.11 -4.45 1.12
C GLY A 246 13.66 -4.38 1.62
N LYS A 247 13.00 -5.54 1.59
CA LYS A 247 11.66 -5.73 2.16
C LYS A 247 11.72 -6.13 3.63
N TYR A 248 12.79 -6.80 4.04
CA TYR A 248 13.03 -7.30 5.39
C TYR A 248 14.42 -6.89 5.87
N THR A 249 14.57 -6.80 7.19
CA THR A 249 15.82 -6.55 7.89
C THR A 249 15.78 -7.30 9.23
N VAL A 250 16.91 -7.42 9.93
CA VAL A 250 16.94 -8.05 11.26
C VAL A 250 17.09 -6.98 12.33
N ARG A 251 16.12 -6.83 13.21
CA ARG A 251 16.24 -6.00 14.41
C ARG A 251 17.19 -6.66 15.39
N VAL A 252 18.23 -5.95 15.79
CA VAL A 252 19.30 -6.44 16.66
C VAL A 252 19.37 -5.71 17.99
N ALA A 253 18.77 -4.52 18.12
CA ALA A 253 18.67 -3.81 19.39
C ALA A 253 17.39 -2.97 19.43
N THR A 254 16.77 -2.93 20.61
CA THR A 254 15.59 -2.14 20.92
C THR A 254 15.83 -1.28 22.15
N PHE A 255 15.65 0.04 21.99
CA PHE A 255 15.78 1.03 23.04
C PHE A 255 14.41 1.64 23.31
N ALA A 256 13.70 1.11 24.30
CA ALA A 256 12.43 1.66 24.76
C ALA A 256 12.65 2.58 25.97
N GLY A 257 11.86 3.65 26.10
CA GLY A 257 11.98 4.61 27.20
C GLY A 257 11.85 4.01 28.61
N ASN A 258 11.26 2.81 28.75
CA ASN A 258 10.95 2.20 30.04
C ASN A 258 11.95 1.14 30.53
N VAL A 259 13.11 0.95 29.91
CA VAL A 259 14.02 -0.14 30.32
C VAL A 259 15.34 0.42 30.86
N ILE A 260 15.33 0.78 32.16
CA ILE A 260 16.57 1.07 32.90
C ILE A 260 17.15 -0.26 33.37
N ILE A 261 18.23 -0.71 32.73
CA ILE A 261 18.95 -1.95 33.11
C ILE A 261 20.04 -1.63 34.16
N ASP A 262 20.51 -0.39 34.25
CA ASP A 262 21.59 0.02 35.16
C ASP A 262 21.07 0.47 36.54
N GLN A 263 21.41 -0.29 37.58
CA GLN A 263 21.03 -0.02 38.97
C GLN A 263 21.58 1.31 39.51
N ALA A 264 22.72 1.81 39.01
CA ALA A 264 23.27 3.09 39.43
C ALA A 264 22.47 4.27 38.85
N GLU A 265 21.94 4.09 37.65
CA GLU A 265 21.11 5.07 36.95
C GLU A 265 19.70 5.14 37.55
N VAL A 266 19.12 3.99 37.95
CA VAL A 266 17.89 3.92 38.75
C VAL A 266 18.00 4.77 40.01
N GLN A 267 19.09 4.61 40.78
CA GLN A 267 19.30 5.38 42.01
C GLN A 267 19.48 6.89 41.78
N ARG A 268 20.00 7.29 40.60
CA ARG A 268 20.16 8.70 40.25
C ARG A 268 18.82 9.34 39.91
N VAL A 269 17.99 8.65 39.10
CA VAL A 269 16.63 9.09 38.74
C VAL A 269 15.72 9.18 39.97
N GLU A 270 15.81 8.21 40.89
CA GLU A 270 15.10 8.25 42.17
C GLU A 270 15.50 9.44 43.06
N ARG A 271 16.75 9.91 42.95
CA ARG A 271 17.29 11.01 43.77
C ARG A 271 17.05 12.39 43.20
N THR A 272 17.16 12.57 41.88
CA THR A 272 17.12 13.89 41.24
C THR A 272 15.77 14.25 40.65
N GLY A 273 14.93 13.26 40.30
CA GLY A 273 13.63 13.51 39.66
C GLY A 273 13.73 14.17 38.27
N GLU A 274 14.94 14.40 37.76
CA GLU A 274 15.21 14.97 36.45
C GLU A 274 15.33 13.85 35.43
N MET A 275 14.29 13.69 34.61
CA MET A 275 14.37 12.92 33.38
C MET A 275 14.60 13.88 32.23
N GLU A 276 15.82 13.91 31.69
CA GLU A 276 15.98 14.17 30.27
C GLU A 276 15.02 13.22 29.51
N SER A 277 14.45 13.65 28.38
CA SER A 277 13.46 12.82 27.68
C SER A 277 14.07 11.47 27.34
N GLN A 278 13.70 10.40 28.04
CA GLN A 278 14.28 9.05 27.87
C GLN A 278 14.21 8.55 26.42
N LEU A 279 13.26 9.08 25.63
CA LEU A 279 13.18 8.84 24.19
C LEU A 279 14.34 9.46 23.41
N ALA A 280 14.83 10.62 23.84
CA ALA A 280 16.04 11.24 23.28
C ALA A 280 17.29 10.41 23.60
N GLU A 281 17.39 9.87 24.82
CA GLU A 281 18.49 8.97 25.19
C GLU A 281 18.44 7.65 24.40
N ALA A 282 17.26 7.08 24.22
CA ALA A 282 17.05 5.90 23.38
C ALA A 282 17.44 6.16 21.91
N ALA A 283 17.07 7.32 21.38
CA ALA A 283 17.47 7.73 20.04
C ALA A 283 18.99 7.91 19.92
N GLU A 284 19.64 8.52 20.92
CA GLU A 284 21.10 8.69 20.93
C GLU A 284 21.84 7.35 21.02
N LYS A 285 21.35 6.41 21.83
CA LYS A 285 21.89 5.04 21.94
C LYS A 285 21.76 4.29 20.61
N ALA A 286 20.60 4.35 19.97
CA ALA A 286 20.39 3.77 18.64
C ALA A 286 21.35 4.35 17.59
N HIS A 287 21.54 5.68 17.62
CA HIS A 287 22.44 6.38 16.71
C HIS A 287 23.90 6.00 16.92
N LYS A 288 24.37 6.02 18.17
CA LYS A 288 25.74 5.61 18.53
C LYS A 288 26.01 4.17 18.08
N LEU A 289 25.07 3.24 18.32
CA LEU A 289 25.22 1.85 17.91
C LEU A 289 25.28 1.71 16.38
N THR A 290 24.36 2.37 15.67
CA THR A 290 24.27 2.31 14.20
C THR A 290 25.51 2.86 13.53
N VAL A 291 25.99 4.04 13.95
CA VAL A 291 27.22 4.64 13.44
C VAL A 291 28.44 3.75 13.75
N ALA A 292 28.49 3.16 14.95
CA ALA A 292 29.60 2.29 15.33
C ALA A 292 29.63 0.99 14.50
N LEU A 293 28.47 0.42 14.17
CA LEU A 293 28.33 -0.72 13.24
C LEU A 293 28.72 -0.33 11.81
N ARG A 294 28.26 0.83 11.32
CA ARG A 294 28.60 1.35 9.98
C ARG A 294 30.10 1.58 9.82
N LYS A 295 30.80 2.03 10.86
CA LYS A 295 32.28 2.14 10.88
C LYS A 295 32.99 0.80 10.72
N GLN A 296 32.36 -0.31 11.08
CA GLN A 296 32.87 -1.67 10.85
C GLN A 296 32.41 -2.25 9.51
N ASN A 297 31.91 -1.40 8.59
CA ASN A 297 31.39 -1.80 7.28
C ASN A 297 30.20 -2.77 7.37
N VAL A 298 29.41 -2.68 8.44
CA VAL A 298 28.15 -3.40 8.60
C VAL A 298 27.01 -2.56 8.05
N GLU A 299 26.14 -3.16 7.23
CA GLU A 299 24.92 -2.51 6.76
C GLU A 299 23.88 -2.42 7.90
N ALA A 300 23.96 -1.37 8.70
CA ALA A 300 23.05 -1.14 9.84
C ALA A 300 22.13 0.07 9.61
N TYR A 301 20.91 0.01 10.12
CA TYR A 301 19.94 1.09 10.03
C TYR A 301 19.36 1.39 11.41
N GLU A 302 18.93 2.63 11.60
CA GLU A 302 18.16 3.01 12.78
C GLU A 302 16.76 3.50 12.39
N PHE A 303 15.82 3.28 13.31
CA PHE A 303 14.45 3.72 13.16
C PHE A 303 13.88 4.16 14.50
N HIS A 304 13.24 5.31 14.52
CA HIS A 304 12.57 5.85 15.70
C HIS A 304 11.06 5.80 15.51
N ASP A 305 10.34 5.16 16.42
CA ASP A 305 8.89 5.25 16.52
C ASP A 305 8.50 6.04 17.78
N ARG A 306 7.20 6.18 18.04
CA ARG A 306 6.63 6.92 19.18
C ARG A 306 7.03 6.37 20.55
N TYR A 307 7.46 5.11 20.61
CA TYR A 307 7.70 4.40 21.88
C TYR A 307 9.13 3.92 22.05
N GLU A 308 9.84 3.68 20.95
CA GLU A 308 11.16 3.06 20.95
C GLU A 308 12.01 3.49 19.76
N SER A 309 13.31 3.32 19.93
CA SER A 309 14.30 3.40 18.84
C SER A 309 14.90 2.02 18.62
N VAL A 310 14.97 1.58 17.38
CA VAL A 310 15.48 0.26 17.02
C VAL A 310 16.68 0.37 16.09
N VAL A 311 17.58 -0.60 16.20
CA VAL A 311 18.70 -0.77 15.28
C VAL A 311 18.52 -2.10 14.55
N THR A 312 18.65 -2.06 13.23
CA THR A 312 18.53 -3.23 12.37
C THR A 312 19.78 -3.45 11.53
N VAL A 313 19.99 -4.68 11.06
CA VAL A 313 21.13 -5.07 10.24
C VAL A 313 20.67 -5.83 9.00
N GLY A 314 21.23 -5.43 7.86
CA GLY A 314 21.05 -6.03 6.55
C GLY A 314 19.77 -5.60 5.84
N SER A 315 19.79 -5.75 4.52
CA SER A 315 18.67 -5.50 3.63
C SER A 315 18.35 -6.76 2.81
N PHE A 316 17.14 -7.31 2.96
CA PHE A 316 16.75 -8.59 2.36
C PHE A 316 15.41 -8.50 1.60
N ASP A 317 15.30 -9.16 0.45
CA ASP A 317 14.04 -9.19 -0.32
C ASP A 317 13.06 -10.27 0.14
N SER A 318 13.57 -11.32 0.81
CA SER A 318 12.76 -12.40 1.38
C SER A 318 13.34 -12.87 2.71
N TYR A 319 12.46 -13.20 3.65
CA TYR A 319 12.81 -13.77 4.96
C TYR A 319 13.04 -15.29 4.92
N GLY A 320 12.54 -15.97 3.88
CA GLY A 320 12.65 -17.42 3.74
C GLY A 320 11.84 -17.98 2.58
N SER A 321 11.81 -19.31 2.49
CA SER A 321 11.01 -20.05 1.51
C SER A 321 10.08 -21.01 2.24
N GLU A 322 8.83 -21.12 1.80
CA GLU A 322 7.90 -22.12 2.31
C GLU A 322 8.29 -23.51 1.78
N LEU A 323 8.50 -24.45 2.70
CA LEU A 323 8.72 -25.85 2.39
C LEU A 323 7.37 -26.55 2.12
N PRO A 324 7.37 -27.69 1.40
CA PRO A 324 6.14 -28.44 1.09
C PRO A 324 5.33 -28.90 2.32
N ASN A 325 5.95 -28.90 3.51
CA ASN A 325 5.32 -29.24 4.79
C ASN A 325 4.71 -28.03 5.52
N GLY A 326 4.70 -26.84 4.91
CA GLY A 326 4.20 -25.59 5.51
C GLY A 326 5.16 -24.93 6.51
N GLN A 327 6.37 -25.47 6.69
CA GLN A 327 7.41 -24.81 7.49
C GLN A 327 8.18 -23.79 6.66
N ILE A 328 8.65 -22.72 7.30
CA ILE A 328 9.43 -21.68 6.63
C ILE A 328 10.91 -21.96 6.86
N GLU A 329 11.66 -22.20 5.79
CA GLU A 329 13.12 -22.23 5.84
C GLU A 329 13.65 -20.79 5.79
N ILE A 330 14.23 -20.34 6.92
CA ILE A 330 14.78 -18.98 7.04
C ILE A 330 15.98 -18.83 6.10
N ASN A 331 16.06 -17.68 5.43
CA ASN A 331 17.21 -17.32 4.58
C ASN A 331 18.54 -17.49 5.36
N PRO A 332 19.52 -18.26 4.85
CA PRO A 332 20.75 -18.56 5.59
C PRO A 332 21.58 -17.31 5.92
N THR A 333 21.44 -16.24 5.13
CA THR A 333 22.11 -14.95 5.40
C THR A 333 21.47 -14.24 6.59
N ILE A 334 20.14 -14.25 6.68
CA ILE A 334 19.39 -13.71 7.83
C ILE A 334 19.73 -14.50 9.09
N LYS A 335 19.72 -15.83 9.00
CA LYS A 335 20.11 -16.69 10.12
C LYS A 335 21.52 -16.36 10.64
N ARG A 336 22.48 -16.14 9.74
CA ARG A 336 23.84 -15.73 10.12
C ARG A 336 23.87 -14.40 10.85
N VAL A 337 23.08 -13.41 10.42
CA VAL A 337 22.96 -12.12 11.13
C VAL A 337 22.39 -12.35 12.53
N MET A 338 21.32 -13.13 12.67
CA MET A 338 20.73 -13.48 13.96
C MET A 338 21.74 -14.20 14.88
N ASP A 339 22.57 -15.10 14.36
CA ASP A 339 23.60 -15.81 15.14
C ASP A 339 24.75 -14.87 15.58
N ILE A 340 25.13 -13.91 14.72
CA ILE A 340 26.19 -12.93 15.01
C ILE A 340 25.75 -11.99 16.13
N TYR A 341 24.55 -11.41 16.03
CA TYR A 341 24.05 -10.39 16.96
C TYR A 341 23.20 -10.95 18.10
N GLY A 342 22.82 -12.22 18.03
CA GLY A 342 22.11 -12.92 19.09
C GLY A 342 22.98 -13.25 20.32
N PRO A 343 22.39 -13.88 21.34
CA PRO A 343 22.95 -13.99 22.66
C PRO A 343 24.17 -14.92 22.68
N ARG A 344 25.06 -14.71 23.66
CA ARG A 344 26.17 -15.63 23.95
C ARG A 344 25.78 -16.51 25.13
N GLN A 345 26.05 -17.82 25.00
CA GLN A 345 25.95 -18.76 26.11
C GLN A 345 27.06 -18.50 27.14
N ILE A 346 26.67 -18.31 28.40
CA ILE A 346 27.56 -18.29 29.55
C ILE A 346 27.55 -19.70 30.14
N LYS A 347 28.74 -20.32 30.19
CA LYS A 347 28.93 -21.54 30.97
C LYS A 347 29.17 -21.16 32.43
N GLY A 348 28.19 -21.45 33.29
CA GLY A 348 28.36 -21.56 34.74
C GLY A 348 27.94 -20.33 35.56
N LEU A 349 26.78 -20.43 36.22
CA LEU A 349 26.68 -20.05 37.63
C LEU A 349 26.80 -21.37 38.41
N GLN A 350 27.93 -21.59 39.06
CA GLN A 350 28.11 -22.71 39.98
C GLN A 350 27.27 -22.44 41.24
N ASN A 351 25.99 -22.76 41.20
CA ASN A 351 25.23 -23.10 42.40
C ASN A 351 24.73 -24.53 42.20
N GLU A 352 25.06 -25.40 43.15
CA GLU A 352 25.05 -26.87 43.10
C GLU A 352 23.67 -27.52 42.89
N THR A 353 22.65 -26.79 42.44
CA THR A 353 21.27 -27.31 42.35
C THR A 353 20.56 -27.06 41.02
N MET A 354 21.10 -26.25 40.09
CA MET A 354 20.50 -26.10 38.76
C MET A 354 21.56 -25.91 37.66
N GLN A 355 21.76 -26.93 36.83
CA GLN A 355 22.51 -26.79 35.56
C GLN A 355 21.66 -26.03 34.54
N GLY A 356 21.65 -24.70 34.61
CA GLY A 356 21.08 -23.82 33.59
C GLY A 356 22.17 -23.24 32.70
N VAL A 357 22.01 -23.31 31.37
CA VAL A 357 22.79 -22.50 30.43
C VAL A 357 22.26 -21.07 30.49
N GLY A 358 23.02 -20.14 31.06
CA GLY A 358 22.67 -18.73 31.07
C GLY A 358 22.90 -18.10 29.69
N LEU A 359 21.94 -17.32 29.19
CA LEU A 359 22.11 -16.50 27.98
C LEU A 359 22.40 -15.05 28.40
N SER A 360 23.37 -14.43 27.75
CA SER A 360 23.67 -13.00 27.93
C SER A 360 23.65 -12.28 26.58
N PRO A 361 23.18 -11.04 26.54
CA PRO A 361 23.25 -10.24 25.32
C PRO A 361 24.71 -9.94 25.01
N LYS A 362 25.08 -10.05 23.72
CA LYS A 362 26.35 -9.49 23.25
C LYS A 362 26.22 -7.96 23.29
N ALA A 363 27.34 -7.26 23.42
CA ALA A 363 27.36 -5.81 23.39
C ALA A 363 28.41 -5.30 22.41
N PHE A 364 28.16 -4.13 21.84
CA PHE A 364 29.09 -3.41 20.97
C PHE A 364 29.25 -1.98 21.46
N GLY A 365 30.49 -1.55 21.73
CA GLY A 365 30.74 -0.21 22.28
C GLY A 365 30.08 0.04 23.64
N GLY A 366 29.86 -1.01 24.45
CA GLY A 366 29.15 -0.92 25.72
C GLY A 366 27.62 -0.94 25.62
N ILE A 367 27.06 -0.99 24.41
CA ILE A 367 25.61 -1.04 24.16
C ILE A 367 25.19 -2.49 23.89
N PRO A 368 24.27 -3.08 24.69
CA PRO A 368 23.81 -4.46 24.49
C PRO A 368 22.87 -4.60 23.29
N PHE A 369 22.95 -5.74 22.61
CA PHE A 369 21.97 -6.20 21.63
C PHE A 369 20.78 -6.89 22.31
N ASP A 370 19.69 -7.06 21.57
CA ASP A 370 18.53 -7.83 21.99
C ASP A 370 18.91 -9.31 22.20
N LEU A 371 18.33 -9.93 23.24
CA LEU A 371 18.50 -11.36 23.50
C LEU A 371 17.95 -12.24 22.36
N GLN A 372 16.99 -11.72 21.61
CA GLN A 372 16.39 -12.41 20.49
C GLN A 372 16.26 -11.43 19.32
N PRO A 373 17.18 -11.48 18.35
CA PRO A 373 17.03 -10.74 17.11
C PRO A 373 15.75 -11.18 16.39
N GLU A 374 15.06 -10.23 15.76
CA GLU A 374 13.78 -10.49 15.08
C GLU A 374 13.82 -10.04 13.63
N ILE A 375 13.21 -10.83 12.74
CA ILE A 375 13.03 -10.43 11.35
C ILE A 375 11.87 -9.46 11.30
N VAL A 376 12.10 -8.24 10.81
CA VAL A 376 11.09 -7.20 10.71
C VAL A 376 10.95 -6.73 9.27
N GLN A 377 9.75 -6.33 8.89
CA GLN A 377 9.50 -5.73 7.58
C GLN A 377 10.01 -4.29 7.57
N VAL A 378 10.67 -3.89 6.48
CA VAL A 378 11.15 -2.53 6.31
C VAL A 378 9.95 -1.59 6.10
N PRO A 379 9.73 -0.59 6.97
CA PRO A 379 8.69 0.39 6.79
C PRO A 379 8.97 1.26 5.55
N LYS A 380 7.97 1.47 4.69
CA LYS A 380 8.12 2.25 3.44
C LYS A 380 7.38 3.57 3.53
N ARG A 381 8.02 4.64 3.02
CA ARG A 381 7.36 5.94 2.80
C ARG A 381 6.22 5.74 1.79
N SER A 382 5.05 6.31 2.05
CA SER A 382 3.96 6.26 1.07
C SER A 382 4.35 7.03 -0.21
N LEU A 383 4.04 6.48 -1.38
CA LEU A 383 4.38 7.09 -2.68
C LEU A 383 3.80 8.51 -2.84
N THR A 384 2.68 8.79 -2.16
CA THR A 384 2.03 10.11 -2.13
C THR A 384 2.86 11.15 -1.39
N GLN A 385 3.65 10.76 -0.38
CA GLN A 385 4.39 11.67 0.49
C GLN A 385 5.81 11.98 -0.02
N THR A 386 6.50 11.03 -0.69
CA THR A 386 7.83 11.24 -1.28
C THR A 386 7.86 12.41 -2.28
N ARG A 387 6.76 12.66 -3.00
CA ARG A 387 6.64 13.78 -3.96
C ARG A 387 6.52 15.16 -3.31
N THR A 388 6.15 15.25 -2.03
CA THR A 388 6.00 16.54 -1.34
C THR A 388 7.34 17.03 -0.79
N ALA A 389 8.23 16.11 -0.39
CA ALA A 389 9.57 16.43 0.10
C ALA A 389 10.51 16.92 -1.02
N SER A 390 10.43 16.35 -2.22
CA SER A 390 11.21 16.77 -3.39
C SER A 390 10.81 18.13 -3.98
N ARG A 391 9.77 18.79 -3.44
CA ARG A 391 9.26 20.08 -3.92
C ARG A 391 9.52 21.25 -2.94
N ARG A 392 10.35 21.05 -1.92
CA ARG A 392 10.84 22.14 -1.07
C ARG A 392 12.26 22.51 -1.40
#